data_AF-A0A8B6XJB6-F1
#
_entry.id   AF-A0A8B6XJB6-F1
#
_cell.length_a   1.000
_cell.length_b   1.000
_cell.length_c   1.000
_cell.angle_alpha   90.00
_cell.angle_beta   90.00
_cell.angle_gamma   90.00
#
_symmetry.space_group_name_H-M   'P 1'
#
loop_
_entity.id
_entity.type
_entity.pdbx_description
1 polymer ?
#
loop_
_entity_poly.entity_id
_entity_poly.type
_entity_poly.pdbx_seq_one_letter_code
_entity_poly.pdbx_strand_id
1 'polypeptide(L)'
;MRFIDFACVVMLMTTVSCSYSTYNLNWVLLKKNACFQARDNQPAVIPVNKSGWLVAAKLVHVSGILKCYPPLSGSKFGCSDDILFNTYVCDDKRQIIFPSPNQKITYDTYKNFQYRGYSPNDNEVVFTDLSYPVYLNAGKQITIWNGEDLADKTEEDNFGIVCVDVYGSFFGSLN
;
A
#
# COMPACT_ATOMS: atom_id res chain seq x y z
N MET A 1 -5.03 70.64 20.74
CA MET A 1 -5.46 69.63 19.76
C MET A 1 -4.20 68.98 19.20
N ARG A 2 -3.84 67.79 19.69
CA ARG A 2 -2.63 67.05 19.27
C ARG A 2 -2.99 66.24 18.04
N PHE A 3 -2.34 66.52 16.92
CA PHE A 3 -2.41 65.67 15.74
C PHE A 3 -1.56 64.41 16.02
N ILE A 4 -2.18 63.25 15.91
CA ILE A 4 -1.52 61.95 15.97
C ILE A 4 -1.03 61.68 14.55
N ASP A 5 0.28 61.75 14.34
CA ASP A 5 0.91 61.29 13.10
C ASP A 5 0.75 59.77 13.03
N PHE A 6 -0.11 59.30 12.13
CA PHE A 6 -0.08 57.91 11.68
C PHE A 6 1.16 57.72 10.81
N ALA A 7 2.28 57.36 11.44
CA ALA A 7 3.40 56.78 10.72
C ALA A 7 2.88 55.53 10.00
N CYS A 8 2.79 55.64 8.67
CA CYS A 8 2.43 54.55 7.78
C CYS A 8 3.57 53.52 7.84
N VAL A 9 3.49 52.60 8.80
CA VAL A 9 4.35 51.41 8.82
C VAL A 9 3.86 50.54 7.68
N VAL A 10 4.48 50.74 6.51
CA VAL A 10 4.31 49.89 5.34
C VAL A 10 4.79 48.48 5.73
N MET A 11 3.86 47.61 6.13
CA MET A 11 4.14 46.17 6.20
C MET A 11 4.47 45.73 4.78
N LEU A 12 5.76 45.51 4.52
CA LEU A 12 6.23 44.77 3.37
C LEU A 12 5.57 43.39 3.41
N MET A 13 4.53 43.18 2.59
CA MET A 13 3.97 41.86 2.34
C MET A 13 5.04 41.04 1.61
N THR A 14 5.86 40.31 2.36
CA THR A 14 6.67 39.24 1.77
C THR A 14 5.69 38.17 1.30
N THR A 15 5.54 38.05 -0.02
CA THR A 15 4.80 36.95 -0.61
C THR A 15 5.53 35.67 -0.26
N VAL A 16 5.00 34.88 0.68
CA VAL A 16 5.47 33.51 0.91
C VAL A 16 5.10 32.71 -0.32
N SER A 17 6.08 32.49 -1.21
CA SER A 17 5.90 31.56 -2.31
C SER A 17 5.93 30.14 -1.74
N CYS A 18 4.76 29.56 -1.48
CA CYS A 18 4.65 28.12 -1.23
C CYS A 18 5.01 27.40 -2.54
N SER A 19 6.21 26.82 -2.60
CA SER A 19 6.53 25.85 -3.64
C SER A 19 5.71 24.59 -3.38
N TYR A 20 4.61 24.42 -4.11
CA TYR A 20 3.88 23.16 -4.12
C TYR A 20 4.76 22.10 -4.77
N SER A 21 5.36 21.24 -3.95
CA SER A 21 5.96 20.00 -4.45
C SER A 21 4.83 19.17 -5.04
N THR A 22 4.80 19.02 -6.36
CA THR A 22 3.94 18.02 -6.99
C THR A 22 4.47 16.66 -6.57
N TYR A 23 3.77 15.97 -5.66
CA TYR A 23 4.13 14.64 -5.20
C TYR A 23 3.92 13.61 -6.33
N ASN A 24 4.85 13.55 -7.27
CA ASN A 24 4.89 12.47 -8.25
C ASN A 24 5.48 11.23 -7.57
N LEU A 25 4.69 10.15 -7.52
CA LEU A 25 5.18 8.86 -7.07
C LEU A 25 6.22 8.34 -8.07
N ASN A 26 7.45 8.18 -7.61
CA ASN A 26 8.54 7.63 -8.40
C ASN A 26 8.63 6.13 -8.13
N TRP A 27 8.26 5.33 -9.13
CA TRP A 27 8.19 3.88 -9.01
C TRP A 27 9.56 3.23 -9.21
N VAL A 28 9.97 2.43 -8.23
CA VAL A 28 11.12 1.52 -8.31
C VAL A 28 10.59 0.10 -8.39
N LEU A 29 10.96 -0.63 -9.45
CA LEU A 29 10.68 -2.07 -9.52
C LEU A 29 11.50 -2.79 -8.46
N LEU A 30 10.81 -3.50 -7.56
CA LEU A 30 11.43 -4.26 -6.47
C LEU A 30 11.61 -5.73 -6.86
N LYS A 31 10.58 -6.34 -7.46
CA LYS A 31 10.63 -7.74 -7.91
C LYS A 31 9.62 -8.00 -9.02
N LYS A 32 10.02 -8.79 -10.02
CA LYS A 32 9.11 -9.29 -11.04
C LYS A 32 8.55 -10.66 -10.66
N ASN A 33 7.35 -10.95 -11.13
CA ASN A 33 6.69 -12.26 -11.03
C ASN A 33 6.79 -12.86 -9.62
N ALA A 34 6.52 -12.05 -8.60
CA ALA A 34 6.52 -12.47 -7.22
C ALA A 34 5.17 -13.11 -6.89
N CYS A 35 5.18 -14.36 -6.46
CA CYS A 35 3.95 -15.13 -6.26
C CYS A 35 3.65 -15.36 -4.78
N PHE A 36 2.38 -15.29 -4.42
CA PHE A 36 1.84 -15.59 -3.09
C PHE A 36 0.62 -16.50 -3.23
N GLN A 37 0.40 -17.37 -2.25
CA GLN A 37 -0.74 -18.29 -2.24
C GLN A 37 -1.79 -17.83 -1.24
N ALA A 38 -2.94 -18.50 -1.27
CA ALA A 38 -4.04 -18.20 -0.36
C ALA A 38 -3.95 -18.94 0.98
N ARG A 39 -2.90 -19.77 1.19
CA ARG A 39 -2.71 -20.53 2.42
C ARG A 39 -1.28 -21.05 2.65
N ASP A 40 -1.08 -21.71 3.81
CA ASP A 40 0.09 -22.52 4.18
C ASP A 40 1.36 -21.68 4.43
N ASN A 41 1.21 -20.42 4.86
CA ASN A 41 2.32 -19.50 5.10
C ASN A 41 3.19 -19.26 3.86
N GLN A 42 2.57 -18.97 2.72
CA GLN A 42 3.24 -18.86 1.41
C GLN A 42 3.17 -17.45 0.82
N PRO A 43 3.81 -16.44 1.45
CA PRO A 43 3.84 -15.09 0.93
C PRO A 43 4.83 -14.92 -0.23
N ALA A 44 4.62 -13.85 -1.00
CA ALA A 44 5.65 -13.36 -1.90
C ALA A 44 6.68 -12.55 -1.09
N VAL A 45 7.92 -13.02 -1.02
CA VAL A 45 9.02 -12.27 -0.37
C VAL A 45 9.68 -11.33 -1.37
N ILE A 46 9.73 -10.03 -1.05
CA ILE A 46 10.20 -8.97 -1.94
C ILE A 46 11.43 -8.28 -1.31
N PRO A 47 12.60 -8.30 -1.98
CA PRO A 47 13.77 -7.59 -1.48
C PRO A 47 13.60 -6.07 -1.60
N VAL A 48 14.10 -5.36 -0.61
CA VAL A 48 14.21 -3.89 -0.62
C VAL A 48 15.65 -3.53 -0.99
N ASN A 49 15.84 -2.98 -2.18
CA ASN A 49 17.16 -2.60 -2.71
C ASN A 49 17.53 -1.13 -2.44
N LYS A 50 16.62 -0.35 -1.83
CA LYS A 50 16.80 1.08 -1.55
C LYS A 50 16.25 1.42 -0.17
N SER A 51 17.02 2.16 0.62
CA SER A 51 16.55 2.71 1.89
C SER A 51 15.65 3.93 1.67
N GLY A 52 14.61 4.09 2.48
CA GLY A 52 13.75 5.26 2.46
C GLY A 52 12.38 5.00 3.08
N TRP A 53 11.55 6.02 3.12
CA TRP A 53 10.16 5.95 3.56
C TRP A 53 9.29 5.40 2.44
N LEU A 54 8.81 4.16 2.59
CA LEU A 54 7.89 3.55 1.63
C LEU A 54 6.52 4.20 1.78
N VAL A 55 6.15 5.02 0.78
CA VAL A 55 4.91 5.81 0.78
C VAL A 55 3.82 5.19 -0.08
N ALA A 56 4.19 4.30 -1.00
CA ALA A 56 3.25 3.56 -1.81
C ALA A 56 3.85 2.24 -2.31
N ALA A 57 3.00 1.23 -2.46
CA ALA A 57 3.30 -0.02 -3.15
C ALA A 57 2.33 -0.19 -4.31
N LYS A 58 2.86 -0.56 -5.48
CA LYS A 58 2.05 -0.91 -6.65
C LYS A 58 2.26 -2.37 -7.01
N LEU A 59 1.16 -3.10 -7.11
CA LEU A 59 1.14 -4.50 -7.52
C LEU A 59 0.51 -4.57 -8.91
N VAL A 60 1.25 -5.07 -9.88
CA VAL A 60 0.76 -5.28 -11.26
C VAL A 60 0.55 -6.77 -11.46
N HIS A 61 -0.68 -7.19 -11.75
CA HIS A 61 -1.03 -8.59 -11.95
C HIS A 61 -0.29 -9.16 -13.17
N VAL A 62 0.29 -10.34 -12.98
CA VAL A 62 0.93 -11.12 -14.06
C VAL A 62 0.06 -12.33 -14.40
N SER A 63 -0.32 -13.11 -13.40
CA SER A 63 -1.08 -14.34 -13.60
C SER A 63 -1.77 -14.82 -12.33
N GLY A 64 -2.75 -15.71 -12.52
CA GLY A 64 -3.39 -16.44 -11.42
C GLY A 64 -4.52 -15.67 -10.75
N ILE A 65 -5.20 -16.35 -9.82
CA ILE A 65 -6.37 -15.87 -9.06
C ILE A 65 -6.29 -16.53 -7.68
N LEU A 66 -6.65 -15.80 -6.63
CA LEU A 66 -6.87 -16.36 -5.31
C LEU A 66 -8.36 -16.56 -5.05
N LYS A 67 -8.66 -17.57 -4.24
CA LYS A 67 -10.02 -17.93 -3.87
C LYS A 67 -10.06 -18.38 -2.42
N CYS A 68 -11.03 -17.88 -1.67
CA CYS A 68 -11.22 -18.28 -0.27
C CYS A 68 -12.08 -19.55 -0.11
N TYR A 69 -12.77 -19.99 -1.17
CA TYR A 69 -13.55 -21.25 -1.12
C TYR A 69 -13.76 -21.79 -2.55
N PRO A 70 -13.58 -23.11 -2.84
CA PRO A 70 -13.52 -23.68 -4.20
C PRO A 70 -14.55 -23.19 -5.22
N PRO A 71 -15.84 -23.07 -4.85
CA PRO A 71 -16.90 -22.62 -5.72
C PRO A 71 -16.89 -21.12 -6.06
N LEU A 72 -16.15 -20.28 -5.32
CA LEU A 72 -16.13 -18.83 -5.58
C LEU A 72 -15.42 -18.52 -6.90
N SER A 73 -15.69 -17.35 -7.48
CA SER A 73 -14.97 -16.86 -8.66
C SER A 73 -13.54 -16.48 -8.32
N GLY A 74 -13.32 -15.91 -7.13
CA GLY A 74 -12.05 -15.35 -6.70
C GLY A 74 -11.71 -14.07 -7.45
N SER A 75 -10.55 -13.51 -7.14
CA SER A 75 -10.04 -12.31 -7.83
C SER A 75 -8.51 -12.23 -7.77
N LYS A 76 -7.95 -11.22 -8.45
CA LYS A 76 -6.50 -11.02 -8.54
C LYS A 76 -5.89 -10.51 -7.22
N PHE A 77 -6.61 -9.64 -6.53
CA PHE A 77 -6.17 -9.04 -5.25
C PHE A 77 -7.17 -9.28 -4.09
N GLY A 78 -8.22 -10.05 -4.33
CA GLY A 78 -9.17 -10.54 -3.34
C GLY A 78 -9.23 -12.05 -3.34
N CYS A 79 -10.30 -12.62 -2.79
CA CYS A 79 -10.50 -14.06 -2.78
C CYS A 79 -11.98 -14.50 -2.74
N SER A 80 -12.90 -13.62 -2.31
CA SER A 80 -14.32 -13.96 -2.18
C SER A 80 -15.12 -13.65 -3.45
N ASP A 81 -14.91 -12.46 -4.00
CA ASP A 81 -15.70 -11.85 -5.06
C ASP A 81 -14.87 -10.80 -5.83
N ASP A 82 -15.54 -9.97 -6.63
CA ASP A 82 -14.98 -8.89 -7.44
C ASP A 82 -15.05 -7.50 -6.77
N ILE A 83 -15.43 -7.44 -5.49
CA ILE A 83 -15.64 -6.22 -4.70
C ILE A 83 -14.57 -6.09 -3.61
N LEU A 84 -14.29 -7.18 -2.91
CA LEU A 84 -13.47 -7.20 -1.71
C LEU A 84 -12.02 -7.63 -1.98
N PHE A 85 -11.09 -6.84 -1.48
CA PHE A 85 -9.68 -7.18 -1.41
C PHE A 85 -9.40 -8.07 -0.21
N ASN A 86 -8.38 -8.90 -0.33
CA ASN A 86 -7.83 -9.76 0.71
C ASN A 86 -6.30 -9.87 0.54
N THR A 87 -5.67 -8.82 -0.03
CA THR A 87 -4.22 -8.76 -0.28
C THR A 87 -3.58 -7.70 0.60
N TYR A 88 -2.48 -8.08 1.25
CA TYR A 88 -1.76 -7.25 2.21
C TYR A 88 -0.29 -7.16 1.87
N VAL A 89 0.33 -6.01 2.11
CA VAL A 89 1.78 -5.82 2.08
C VAL A 89 2.26 -5.62 3.51
N CYS A 90 3.20 -6.44 3.95
CA CYS A 90 3.70 -6.46 5.32
C CYS A 90 5.21 -6.25 5.38
N ASP A 91 5.73 -5.88 6.55
CA ASP A 91 7.16 -5.86 6.83
C ASP A 91 7.74 -7.28 7.07
N ASP A 92 9.01 -7.35 7.47
CA ASP A 92 9.71 -8.61 7.78
C ASP A 92 9.21 -9.31 9.05
N LYS A 93 8.28 -8.70 9.79
CA LYS A 93 7.66 -9.20 11.03
C LYS A 93 6.16 -9.46 10.88
N ARG A 94 5.65 -9.60 9.65
CA ARG A 94 4.22 -9.77 9.32
C ARG A 94 3.34 -8.60 9.82
N GLN A 95 3.90 -7.42 10.05
CA GLN A 95 3.10 -6.23 10.38
C GLN A 95 2.62 -5.56 9.10
N ILE A 96 1.33 -5.22 9.04
CA ILE A 96 0.71 -4.62 7.86
C ILE A 96 1.26 -3.22 7.62
N ILE A 97 1.84 -3.01 6.44
CA ILE A 97 2.19 -1.71 5.88
C ILE A 97 1.04 -1.21 5.01
N PHE A 98 0.56 -2.08 4.10
CA PHE A 98 -0.55 -1.78 3.20
C PHE A 98 -1.65 -2.85 3.20
N PRO A 99 -2.93 -2.47 3.01
CA PRO A 99 -3.42 -1.09 3.06
C PRO A 99 -3.10 -0.41 4.40
N SER A 100 -2.96 0.91 4.40
CA SER A 100 -2.50 1.64 5.59
C SER A 100 -3.38 1.33 6.81
N PRO A 101 -2.80 0.93 7.95
CA PRO A 101 -3.55 0.79 9.20
C PRO A 101 -4.20 2.09 9.67
N ASN A 102 -3.71 3.25 9.19
CA ASN A 102 -4.23 4.57 9.53
C ASN A 102 -5.33 5.04 8.58
N GLN A 103 -5.53 4.34 7.45
CA GLN A 103 -6.68 4.59 6.58
C GLN A 103 -7.93 3.98 7.21
N LYS A 104 -9.04 4.73 7.19
CA LYS A 104 -10.34 4.24 7.69
C LYS A 104 -10.91 3.17 6.76
N ILE A 105 -10.46 1.94 6.95
CA ILE A 105 -10.90 0.72 6.27
C ILE A 105 -11.56 -0.19 7.29
N THR A 106 -12.70 -0.78 6.91
CA THR A 106 -13.37 -1.81 7.69
C THR A 106 -12.95 -3.17 7.16
N TYR A 107 -12.52 -4.04 8.08
CA TYR A 107 -12.18 -5.43 7.81
C TYR A 107 -13.28 -6.33 8.36
N ASP A 108 -13.67 -7.35 7.61
CA ASP A 108 -14.52 -8.41 8.14
C ASP A 108 -13.70 -9.45 8.92
N THR A 109 -14.35 -10.53 9.36
CA THR A 109 -13.68 -11.58 10.15
C THR A 109 -12.63 -12.37 9.36
N TYR A 110 -12.69 -12.31 8.03
CA TYR A 110 -11.85 -13.01 7.07
C TYR A 110 -10.77 -12.11 6.47
N LYS A 111 -10.58 -10.91 7.04
CA LYS A 111 -9.64 -9.89 6.53
C LYS A 111 -10.00 -9.38 5.13
N ASN A 112 -11.26 -9.48 4.72
CA ASN A 112 -11.71 -8.81 3.51
C ASN A 112 -11.91 -7.32 3.77
N PHE A 113 -11.64 -6.50 2.75
CA PHE A 113 -11.86 -5.05 2.82
C PHE A 113 -12.18 -4.43 1.48
N GLN A 114 -12.82 -3.26 1.50
CA GLN A 114 -12.96 -2.41 0.33
C GLN A 114 -11.80 -1.42 0.25
N TYR A 115 -11.21 -1.28 -0.94
CA TYR A 115 -10.18 -0.29 -1.21
C TYR A 115 -10.68 0.73 -2.23
N ARG A 116 -10.58 2.02 -1.92
CA ARG A 116 -11.14 3.07 -2.79
C ARG A 116 -10.28 3.25 -4.03
N GLY A 117 -10.94 3.46 -5.17
CA GLY A 117 -10.29 3.76 -6.45
C GLY A 117 -9.81 2.54 -7.24
N TYR A 118 -9.92 1.34 -6.67
CA TYR A 118 -9.55 0.08 -7.33
C TYR A 118 -10.60 -1.01 -7.08
N SER A 119 -10.72 -1.94 -8.01
CA SER A 119 -11.38 -3.24 -7.85
C SER A 119 -10.32 -4.34 -7.67
N PRO A 120 -10.60 -5.40 -6.89
CA PRO A 120 -9.68 -6.53 -6.75
C PRO A 120 -9.43 -7.30 -8.07
N ASN A 121 -10.16 -7.00 -9.15
CA ASN A 121 -9.95 -7.57 -10.48
C ASN A 121 -9.21 -6.64 -11.47
N ASP A 122 -8.81 -5.45 -11.04
CA ASP A 122 -7.98 -4.56 -11.86
C ASP A 122 -6.64 -5.22 -12.22
N ASN A 123 -5.99 -4.73 -13.29
CA ASN A 123 -4.66 -5.23 -13.68
C ASN A 123 -3.55 -4.71 -12.78
N GLU A 124 -3.80 -3.64 -12.02
CA GLU A 124 -2.89 -3.15 -10.99
C GLU A 124 -3.67 -2.55 -9.83
N VAL A 125 -3.06 -2.55 -8.65
CA VAL A 125 -3.53 -1.81 -7.47
C VAL A 125 -2.38 -1.01 -6.89
N VAL A 126 -2.67 0.22 -6.47
CA VAL A 126 -1.72 1.07 -5.76
C VAL A 126 -2.22 1.31 -4.35
N PHE A 127 -1.47 0.79 -3.37
CA PHE A 127 -1.67 1.14 -1.98
C PHE A 127 -0.79 2.33 -1.58
N THR A 128 -1.33 3.28 -0.83
CA THR A 128 -0.62 4.50 -0.41
C THR A 128 -0.76 4.77 1.08
N ASP A 129 0.30 5.28 1.70
CA ASP A 129 0.30 5.94 3.01
C ASP A 129 1.28 7.11 2.99
N LEU A 130 0.75 8.32 2.75
CA LEU A 130 1.56 9.54 2.74
C LEU A 130 1.69 10.17 4.13
N SER A 131 0.88 9.75 5.10
CA SER A 131 0.80 10.37 6.43
C SER A 131 1.67 9.64 7.45
N TYR A 132 1.74 8.31 7.36
CA TYR A 132 2.47 7.45 8.28
C TYR A 132 3.28 6.39 7.53
N PRO A 133 4.18 6.79 6.61
CA PRO A 133 4.98 5.83 5.86
C PRO A 133 5.94 5.06 6.78
N VAL A 134 6.35 3.88 6.33
CA VAL A 134 7.32 3.04 7.05
C VAL A 134 8.71 3.23 6.45
N TYR A 135 9.71 3.47 7.29
CA TYR A 135 11.09 3.52 6.84
C TYR A 135 11.63 2.10 6.65
N LEU A 136 12.08 1.78 5.42
CA LEU A 136 12.70 0.52 5.09
C LEU A 136 14.19 0.73 4.83
N ASN A 137 15.01 -0.20 5.31
CA ASN A 137 16.44 -0.24 5.01
C ASN A 137 16.70 -1.14 3.80
N ALA A 138 17.66 -0.76 2.96
CA ALA A 138 18.19 -1.65 1.95
C ALA A 138 18.70 -2.96 2.59
N GLY A 139 18.46 -4.10 1.94
CA GLY A 139 18.77 -5.42 2.46
C GLY A 139 17.68 -6.03 3.34
N LYS A 140 16.62 -5.27 3.67
CA LYS A 140 15.39 -5.81 4.26
C LYS A 140 14.45 -6.35 3.19
N GLN A 141 13.31 -6.86 3.64
CA GLN A 141 12.26 -7.40 2.79
C GLN A 141 10.89 -6.90 3.23
N ILE A 142 9.97 -6.84 2.28
CA ILE A 142 8.52 -6.80 2.53
C ILE A 142 7.92 -8.10 2.02
N THR A 143 6.70 -8.38 2.45
CA THR A 143 5.97 -9.60 2.05
C THR A 143 4.59 -9.26 1.54
N ILE A 144 4.09 -10.02 0.57
CA ILE A 144 2.71 -9.91 0.07
C ILE A 144 1.96 -11.16 0.46
N TRP A 145 0.78 -10.98 1.04
CA TRP A 145 -0.01 -12.03 1.64
C TRP A 145 -1.45 -12.00 1.18
N ASN A 146 -2.06 -13.18 1.15
CA ASN A 146 -3.49 -13.31 1.37
C ASN A 146 -3.81 -13.02 2.86
N GLY A 147 -4.93 -12.38 3.15
CA GLY A 147 -5.32 -11.95 4.50
C GLY A 147 -5.66 -13.08 5.45
N GLU A 148 -6.30 -14.14 4.97
CA GLU A 148 -6.59 -15.34 5.77
C GLU A 148 -5.30 -16.11 6.12
N ASP A 149 -4.41 -16.29 5.14
CA ASP A 149 -3.06 -16.85 5.35
C ASP A 149 -2.22 -16.00 6.32
N LEU A 150 -2.22 -14.67 6.13
CA LEU A 150 -1.54 -13.74 7.05
C LEU A 150 -2.03 -13.89 8.50
N ALA A 151 -3.32 -14.17 8.68
CA ALA A 151 -3.94 -14.29 9.99
C ALA A 151 -3.85 -15.71 10.57
N ASP A 152 -3.40 -16.69 9.78
CA ASP A 152 -3.47 -18.12 10.07
C ASP A 152 -4.91 -18.52 10.50
N LYS A 153 -5.92 -18.06 9.73
CA LYS A 153 -7.34 -18.26 10.04
C LYS A 153 -8.12 -18.65 8.80
N THR A 154 -8.96 -19.67 8.95
CA THR A 154 -9.95 -20.13 7.95
C THR A 154 -9.39 -20.49 6.58
N GLU A 155 -8.07 -20.59 6.43
CA GLU A 155 -7.39 -20.78 5.15
C GLU A 155 -7.40 -22.22 4.58
N GLU A 156 -8.02 -23.16 5.28
CA GLU A 156 -7.91 -24.60 5.01
C GLU A 156 -8.49 -24.97 3.63
N ASP A 157 -9.56 -24.29 3.24
CA ASP A 157 -10.26 -24.43 1.96
C ASP A 157 -9.88 -23.35 0.94
N ASN A 158 -8.93 -22.46 1.28
CA ASN A 158 -8.38 -21.50 0.35
C ASN A 158 -7.51 -22.17 -0.71
N PHE A 159 -7.42 -21.53 -1.87
CA PHE A 159 -6.60 -22.04 -2.98
C PHE A 159 -6.25 -20.95 -3.97
N GLY A 160 -5.34 -21.33 -4.86
CA GLY A 160 -4.85 -20.47 -5.91
C GLY A 160 -3.54 -19.80 -5.51
N ILE A 161 -2.93 -19.23 -6.54
CA ILE A 161 -1.68 -18.51 -6.48
C ILE A 161 -1.83 -17.30 -7.39
N VAL A 162 -1.34 -16.16 -6.94
CA VAL A 162 -1.27 -14.94 -7.75
C VAL A 162 0.18 -14.53 -7.85
N CYS A 163 0.61 -14.16 -9.06
CA CYS A 163 1.92 -13.59 -9.32
C CYS A 163 1.80 -12.14 -9.77
N VAL A 164 2.65 -11.27 -9.21
CA VAL A 164 2.64 -9.82 -9.46
C VAL A 164 4.05 -9.27 -9.73
N ASP A 165 4.13 -8.22 -10.53
CA ASP A 165 5.28 -7.32 -10.50
C ASP A 165 5.06 -6.28 -9.39
N VAL A 166 6.08 -6.09 -8.56
CA VAL A 166 6.01 -5.27 -7.35
C VAL A 166 6.88 -4.04 -7.49
N TYR A 167 6.26 -2.87 -7.32
CA TYR A 167 6.94 -1.58 -7.32
C TYR A 167 6.74 -0.88 -5.98
N GLY A 168 7.77 -0.16 -5.53
CA GLY A 168 7.70 0.73 -4.37
C GLY A 168 8.00 2.17 -4.74
N SER A 169 7.36 3.12 -4.08
CA SER A 169 7.71 4.54 -4.13
C SER A 169 8.25 4.98 -2.78
N PHE A 170 9.41 5.64 -2.79
CA PHE A 170 10.14 5.98 -1.57
C PHE A 170 10.45 7.49 -1.48
N PHE A 171 10.28 8.08 -0.30
CA PHE A 171 10.86 9.39 0.03
C PHE A 171 12.20 9.24 0.74
N GLY A 172 13.20 10.05 0.33
CA GLY A 172 14.53 10.03 0.94
C GLY A 172 14.61 10.72 2.30
N SER A 173 13.71 11.67 2.56
CA SER A 173 13.50 12.36 3.83
C SER A 173 12.03 12.77 3.94
N LEU A 174 11.47 12.73 5.15
CA LEU A 174 10.22 13.43 5.45
C LEU A 174 10.61 14.87 5.79
N ASN A 175 10.07 15.84 5.05
CA ASN A 175 10.24 17.26 5.34
C ASN A 175 9.29 17.69 6.45
#